data_AF-A0AAQ4ERM1-F1
#
_entry.id   AF-A0AAQ4ERM1-F1
#
_cell.length_a   1.000
_cell.length_b   1.000
_cell.length_c   1.000
_cell.angle_alpha   90.00
_cell.angle_beta   90.00
_cell.angle_gamma   90.00
#
_symmetry.space_group_name_H-M   'P 1'
#
loop_
_entity.id
_entity.type
_entity.pdbx_description
1 polymer ?
#
loop_
_entity_poly.entity_id
_entity_poly.type
_entity_poly.pdbx_seq_one_letter_code
_entity_poly.pdbx_strand_id
1 'polypeptide(L)'
;MLRPEGGSEKAPPSKDASLPLCPYELANGGCPVGERCSYVHGQLCDLCQKPCLHPFNEDQRMQHREECVQRHEQDMELSFAVQRSAGKSCGICMDIVMDKEPASERRFGILEKCSHVFCLNCIRKWRGSKQFDSKTVRACPECRTPSDFVTPSSFWVDMGAEKDKLIADYKSAMSEKPCRYFQEGRGECPFAGACFYKHTYPDGSKAVMPPPRPRRRQNHNGELEIMERLYLWDFLDVADSHMFAPFNLEDVFEILSETEESDSDWSDIDILLN
;
A
#
# COMPACT_ATOMS: atom_id res chain seq x y z
N MET A 1 6.95 -69.45 -4.81
CA MET A 1 6.80 -68.27 -3.93
C MET A 1 7.33 -67.07 -4.70
N LEU A 2 6.43 -66.46 -5.47
CA LEU A 2 5.87 -65.11 -5.28
C LEU A 2 6.75 -64.03 -5.94
N ARG A 3 6.34 -63.66 -7.16
CA ARG A 3 6.65 -62.39 -7.83
C ARG A 3 5.91 -61.25 -7.11
N PRO A 4 6.50 -60.05 -6.97
CA PRO A 4 5.74 -58.86 -6.65
C PRO A 4 5.25 -58.19 -7.95
N GLU A 5 3.95 -57.94 -8.03
CA GLU A 5 3.32 -57.04 -9.00
C GLU A 5 2.91 -55.74 -8.28
N GLY A 6 2.90 -54.63 -9.01
CA GLY A 6 2.32 -53.38 -8.53
C GLY A 6 2.96 -52.11 -9.11
N GLY A 7 3.04 -52.02 -10.44
CA GLY A 7 3.30 -50.74 -11.11
C GLY A 7 2.03 -49.87 -11.07
N SER A 8 2.12 -48.68 -10.48
CA SER A 8 1.02 -47.71 -10.42
C SER A 8 0.83 -47.07 -11.80
N GLU A 9 -0.09 -47.61 -12.60
CA GLU A 9 -0.50 -47.01 -13.87
C GLU A 9 -1.31 -45.73 -13.60
N LYS A 10 -0.79 -44.56 -14.00
CA LYS A 10 -1.55 -43.31 -14.02
C LYS A 10 -2.54 -43.38 -15.20
N ALA A 11 -3.83 -43.31 -14.89
CA ALA A 11 -4.90 -43.28 -15.89
C ALA A 11 -4.77 -42.05 -16.83
N PRO A 12 -5.16 -42.17 -18.11
CA PRO A 12 -5.13 -41.05 -19.05
C PRO A 12 -6.11 -39.95 -18.61
N PRO A 13 -5.82 -38.66 -18.87
CA PRO A 13 -6.72 -37.57 -18.53
C PRO A 13 -8.05 -37.76 -19.27
N SER A 14 -9.15 -37.81 -18.52
CA SER A 14 -10.50 -37.88 -19.09
C SER A 14 -10.77 -36.61 -19.92
N LYS A 15 -11.57 -36.72 -21.00
CA LYS A 15 -11.96 -35.56 -21.83
C LYS A 15 -12.58 -34.43 -20.98
N ASP A 16 -13.20 -34.82 -19.88
CA ASP A 16 -13.84 -33.93 -18.91
C ASP A 16 -12.85 -33.09 -18.09
N ALA A 17 -11.57 -33.49 -17.97
CA ALA A 17 -10.54 -32.70 -17.27
C ALA A 17 -10.10 -31.43 -18.03
N SER A 18 -10.46 -31.35 -19.31
CA SER A 18 -10.14 -30.22 -20.19
C SER A 18 -11.29 -29.24 -20.41
N LEU A 19 -12.50 -29.58 -19.92
CA LEU A 19 -13.68 -28.71 -20.03
C LEU A 19 -13.56 -27.54 -19.02
N PRO A 20 -13.91 -26.31 -19.42
CA PRO A 20 -13.89 -25.18 -18.51
C PRO A 20 -15.03 -25.26 -17.47
N LEU A 21 -14.80 -24.63 -16.32
CA LEU A 21 -15.83 -24.46 -15.29
C LEU A 21 -16.98 -23.59 -15.80
N CYS A 22 -18.20 -23.89 -15.36
CA CYS A 22 -19.39 -23.11 -15.68
C CYS A 22 -19.28 -21.69 -15.10
N PRO A 23 -19.27 -20.63 -15.94
CA PRO A 23 -19.14 -19.25 -15.45
C PRO A 23 -20.31 -18.81 -14.56
N TYR A 24 -21.53 -19.28 -14.87
CA TYR A 24 -22.74 -18.97 -14.10
C TYR A 24 -22.72 -19.58 -12.71
N GLU A 25 -22.24 -20.83 -12.59
CA GLU A 25 -22.07 -21.48 -11.29
C GLU A 25 -21.00 -20.76 -10.46
N LEU A 26 -19.89 -20.36 -11.09
CA LEU A 26 -18.78 -19.68 -10.44
C LEU A 26 -19.15 -18.27 -9.94
N ALA A 27 -19.96 -17.53 -10.69
CA ALA A 27 -20.36 -16.16 -10.35
C ALA A 27 -21.51 -16.11 -9.33
N ASN A 28 -22.56 -16.90 -9.56
CA ASN A 28 -23.82 -16.76 -8.81
C ASN A 28 -24.08 -17.90 -7.82
N GLY A 29 -23.19 -18.90 -7.74
CA GLY A 29 -23.38 -20.08 -6.89
C GLY A 29 -24.55 -20.97 -7.34
N GLY A 30 -25.00 -20.82 -8.59
CA GLY A 30 -26.07 -21.63 -9.16
C GLY A 30 -26.26 -21.41 -10.66
N CYS A 31 -26.24 -22.50 -11.41
CA CYS A 31 -26.48 -22.52 -12.85
C CYS A 31 -27.99 -22.69 -13.17
N PRO A 32 -28.60 -21.80 -13.96
CA PRO A 32 -30.01 -21.92 -14.38
C PRO A 32 -30.32 -23.19 -15.18
N VAL A 33 -29.29 -23.78 -15.81
CA VAL A 33 -29.40 -24.98 -16.64
C VAL A 33 -29.35 -26.27 -15.80
N GLY A 34 -28.95 -26.17 -14.53
CA GLY A 34 -28.81 -27.31 -13.61
C GLY A 34 -27.84 -28.37 -14.12
N GLU A 35 -28.13 -29.65 -13.87
CA GLU A 35 -27.26 -30.79 -14.23
C GLU A 35 -27.12 -31.05 -15.74
N ARG A 36 -27.90 -30.35 -16.58
CA ARG A 36 -27.81 -30.44 -18.05
C ARG A 36 -26.87 -29.40 -18.67
N CYS A 37 -26.12 -28.67 -17.86
CA CYS A 37 -25.15 -27.70 -18.33
C CYS A 37 -24.01 -28.37 -19.10
N SER A 38 -23.60 -27.77 -20.23
CA SER A 38 -22.46 -28.23 -21.04
C SER A 38 -21.10 -28.00 -20.39
N TYR A 39 -21.06 -27.15 -19.36
CA TYR A 39 -19.85 -26.77 -18.63
C TYR A 39 -19.75 -27.52 -17.30
N VAL A 40 -18.53 -27.73 -16.82
CA VAL A 40 -18.32 -28.48 -15.57
C VAL A 40 -18.68 -27.62 -14.37
N HIS A 41 -19.55 -28.13 -13.49
CA HIS A 41 -19.84 -27.48 -12.23
C HIS A 41 -18.72 -27.79 -11.23
N GLY A 42 -18.11 -26.75 -10.68
CA GLY A 42 -17.01 -26.89 -9.73
C GLY A 42 -17.48 -27.36 -8.36
N GLN A 43 -16.57 -27.96 -7.60
CA GLN A 43 -16.72 -28.22 -6.18
C GLN A 43 -16.39 -26.96 -5.36
N LEU A 44 -16.99 -26.88 -4.17
CA LEU A 44 -16.75 -25.78 -3.24
C LEU A 44 -15.34 -25.84 -2.66
N CYS A 45 -14.66 -24.71 -2.62
CA CYS A 45 -13.40 -24.56 -1.89
C CYS A 45 -13.69 -24.30 -0.41
N ASP A 46 -13.00 -25.00 0.49
CA ASP A 46 -13.20 -24.90 1.95
C ASP A 46 -12.93 -23.48 2.50
N LEU A 47 -12.04 -22.72 1.85
CA LEU A 47 -11.62 -21.40 2.29
C LEU A 47 -12.47 -20.26 1.71
N CYS A 48 -12.63 -20.22 0.38
CA CYS A 48 -13.41 -19.15 -0.26
C CYS A 48 -14.90 -19.48 -0.42
N GLN A 49 -15.32 -20.72 -0.15
CA GLN A 49 -16.71 -21.20 -0.26
C GLN A 49 -17.34 -20.98 -1.66
N LYS A 50 -16.52 -20.81 -2.70
CA LYS A 50 -16.95 -20.67 -4.10
C LYS A 50 -16.79 -22.00 -4.85
N PRO A 51 -17.65 -22.30 -5.84
CA PRO A 51 -17.59 -23.53 -6.64
C PRO A 51 -16.51 -23.44 -7.73
N CYS A 52 -15.26 -23.26 -7.30
CA CYS A 52 -14.11 -22.98 -8.16
C CYS A 52 -13.13 -24.15 -8.28
N LEU A 53 -13.39 -25.29 -7.64
CA LEU A 53 -12.53 -26.47 -7.73
C LEU A 53 -13.01 -27.40 -8.84
N HIS A 54 -12.18 -27.70 -9.83
CA HIS A 54 -12.57 -28.60 -10.91
C HIS A 54 -12.59 -30.08 -10.45
N PRO A 55 -13.69 -30.84 -10.61
CA PRO A 55 -13.78 -32.23 -10.13
C PRO A 55 -12.76 -33.19 -10.75
N PHE A 56 -12.42 -33.00 -12.03
CA PHE A 56 -11.56 -33.92 -12.78
C PHE A 56 -10.14 -33.40 -13.04
N ASN A 57 -9.82 -32.17 -12.62
CA ASN A 57 -8.52 -31.55 -12.89
C ASN A 57 -7.81 -31.30 -11.56
N GLU A 58 -6.84 -32.16 -11.25
CA GLU A 58 -6.11 -32.12 -9.98
C GLU A 58 -5.15 -30.93 -9.89
N ASP A 59 -4.49 -30.58 -11.00
CA ASP A 59 -3.55 -29.46 -11.06
C ASP A 59 -4.26 -28.14 -10.77
N GLN A 60 -5.44 -27.92 -11.38
CA GLN A 60 -6.25 -26.73 -11.13
C GLN A 60 -6.69 -26.62 -9.66
N ARG A 61 -7.06 -27.74 -9.03
CA ARG A 61 -7.44 -27.76 -7.61
C ARG A 61 -6.27 -27.42 -6.70
N MET A 62 -5.10 -27.99 -6.99
CA MET A 62 -3.87 -27.70 -6.23
C MET A 62 -3.50 -26.22 -6.35
N GLN A 63 -3.46 -25.69 -7.58
CA GLN A 63 -3.14 -24.29 -7.84
C GLN A 63 -4.13 -23.35 -7.13
N HIS A 64 -5.44 -23.59 -7.27
CA HIS A 64 -6.44 -22.78 -6.59
C HIS A 64 -6.29 -22.86 -5.06
N ARG A 65 -6.05 -24.05 -4.49
CA ARG A 65 -5.92 -24.21 -3.04
C ARG A 65 -4.71 -23.44 -2.51
N GLU A 66 -3.59 -23.49 -3.21
CA GLU A 66 -2.39 -22.72 -2.85
C GLU A 66 -2.64 -21.21 -2.93
N GLU A 67 -3.17 -20.72 -4.04
CA GLU A 67 -3.49 -19.29 -4.23
C GLU A 67 -4.55 -18.80 -3.22
N CYS A 68 -5.53 -19.64 -2.91
CA CYS A 68 -6.60 -19.32 -1.96
C CYS A 68 -6.09 -19.26 -0.52
N VAL A 69 -5.20 -20.17 -0.12
CA VAL A 69 -4.53 -20.12 1.19
C VAL A 69 -3.71 -18.83 1.30
N GLN A 70 -2.87 -18.53 0.31
CA GLN A 70 -2.04 -17.32 0.32
C GLN A 70 -2.87 -16.04 0.42
N ARG A 71 -3.96 -15.95 -0.35
CA ARG A 71 -4.86 -14.80 -0.29
C ARG A 71 -5.54 -14.68 1.07
N HIS A 72 -6.00 -15.79 1.63
CA HIS A 72 -6.64 -15.80 2.94
C HIS A 72 -5.67 -15.39 4.05
N GLU A 73 -4.42 -15.84 3.99
CA GLU A 73 -3.36 -15.42 4.92
C GLU A 73 -3.10 -13.91 4.83
N GLN A 74 -3.03 -13.34 3.62
CA GLN A 74 -2.87 -11.91 3.40
C GLN A 74 -4.06 -11.09 3.93
N ASP A 75 -5.29 -11.51 3.65
CA ASP A 75 -6.51 -10.84 4.15
C ASP A 75 -6.59 -10.89 5.68
N MET A 76 -6.17 -12.01 6.27
CA MET A 76 -6.10 -12.18 7.71
C MET A 76 -5.06 -11.24 8.33
N GLU A 77 -3.85 -11.17 7.77
CA GLU A 77 -2.80 -10.25 8.23
C GLU A 77 -3.24 -8.79 8.13
N LEU A 78 -3.87 -8.41 7.02
CA LEU A 78 -4.44 -7.08 6.82
C LEU A 78 -5.50 -6.75 7.88
N SER A 79 -6.41 -7.70 8.14
CA SER A 79 -7.47 -7.52 9.14
C SER A 79 -6.90 -7.30 10.54
N PHE A 80 -5.88 -8.06 10.93
CA PHE A 80 -5.17 -7.86 12.20
C PHE A 80 -4.46 -6.50 12.26
N ALA A 81 -3.83 -6.07 11.15
CA ALA A 81 -3.19 -4.77 11.07
C ALA A 81 -4.21 -3.62 11.22
N VAL A 82 -5.36 -3.70 10.56
CA VAL A 82 -6.47 -2.73 10.67
C VAL A 82 -6.98 -2.68 12.11
N GLN A 83 -7.29 -3.83 12.70
CA GLN A 83 -7.83 -3.92 14.05
C GLN A 83 -6.87 -3.34 15.10
N ARG A 84 -5.57 -3.59 14.95
CA ARG A 84 -4.52 -3.02 15.80
C ARG A 84 -4.39 -1.50 15.65
N SER A 85 -4.68 -1.00 14.46
CA SER A 85 -4.64 0.43 14.11
C SER A 85 -5.92 1.18 14.51
N ALA A 86 -7.02 0.44 14.69
CA ALA A 86 -8.30 1.00 15.08
C ALA A 86 -8.20 1.69 16.46
N GLY A 87 -8.79 2.87 16.57
CA GLY A 87 -8.81 3.65 17.82
C GLY A 87 -7.46 4.28 18.22
N LYS A 88 -6.42 4.22 17.38
CA LYS A 88 -5.14 4.90 17.65
C LYS A 88 -5.28 6.41 17.40
N SER A 89 -5.30 7.18 18.48
CA SER A 89 -5.36 8.65 18.47
C SER A 89 -4.00 9.28 18.29
N CYS A 90 -3.92 10.32 17.46
CA CYS A 90 -2.72 11.10 17.24
C CYS A 90 -2.42 12.02 18.45
N GLY A 91 -1.20 12.00 18.98
CA GLY A 91 -0.80 12.83 20.13
C GLY A 91 -0.71 14.34 19.88
N ILE A 92 -0.83 14.79 18.62
CA ILE A 92 -0.81 16.23 18.26
C ILE A 92 -2.23 16.78 18.07
N CYS A 93 -3.06 16.12 17.25
CA CYS A 93 -4.42 16.59 16.95
C CYS A 93 -5.50 15.91 17.79
N MET A 94 -5.16 14.88 18.57
CA MET A 94 -6.08 14.07 19.38
C MET A 94 -7.14 13.26 18.61
N ASP A 95 -7.26 13.42 17.29
CA ASP A 95 -8.14 12.59 16.46
C ASP A 95 -7.63 11.16 16.26
N ILE A 96 -8.56 10.21 16.06
CA ILE A 96 -8.26 8.84 15.61
C ILE A 96 -7.82 8.89 14.15
N VAL A 97 -6.61 8.38 13.86
CA VAL A 97 -6.01 8.49 12.51
C VAL A 97 -6.82 7.74 11.45
N MET A 98 -7.33 6.55 11.78
CA MET A 98 -8.12 5.72 10.85
C MET A 98 -9.49 6.31 10.51
N ASP A 99 -10.03 7.18 11.36
CA ASP A 99 -11.36 7.77 11.18
C ASP A 99 -11.31 9.11 10.44
N LYS A 100 -10.10 9.58 10.09
CA LYS A 100 -9.92 10.87 9.40
C LYS A 100 -10.55 10.87 8.02
N GLU A 101 -11.10 12.01 7.65
CA GLU A 101 -11.55 12.32 6.28
C GLU A 101 -10.75 13.50 5.74
N PRO A 102 -10.27 13.45 4.48
CA PRO A 102 -10.42 12.37 3.49
C PRO A 102 -9.54 11.14 3.77
N ALA A 103 -9.82 10.01 3.10
CA ALA A 103 -9.09 8.75 3.27
C ALA A 103 -7.57 8.86 3.05
N SER A 104 -7.12 9.84 2.26
CA SER A 104 -5.70 10.14 2.05
C SER A 104 -4.96 10.59 3.33
N GLU A 105 -5.69 11.09 4.33
CA GLU A 105 -5.13 11.51 5.62
C GLU A 105 -5.05 10.37 6.65
N ARG A 106 -5.60 9.19 6.35
CA ARG A 106 -5.58 7.98 7.21
C ARG A 106 -4.22 7.30 7.18
N ARG A 107 -3.17 8.07 7.47
CA ARG A 107 -1.77 7.64 7.42
C ARG A 107 -1.08 7.99 8.71
N PHE A 108 -0.36 7.02 9.25
CA PHE A 108 0.47 7.15 10.43
C PHE A 108 1.87 7.64 10.05
N GLY A 109 2.42 8.52 10.88
CA GLY A 109 3.82 8.91 10.85
C GLY A 109 4.61 8.16 11.92
N ILE A 110 5.26 7.06 11.55
CA ILE A 110 6.01 6.20 12.47
C ILE A 110 7.42 6.76 12.67
N LEU A 111 7.83 6.95 13.94
CA LEU A 111 9.17 7.41 14.31
C LEU A 111 10.08 6.23 14.65
N GLU A 112 11.35 6.25 14.24
CA GLU A 112 12.29 5.13 14.48
C GLU A 112 12.44 4.73 15.95
N LYS A 113 12.61 5.70 16.86
CA LYS A 113 13.04 5.43 18.24
C LYS A 113 11.94 5.49 19.30
N CYS A 114 10.67 5.64 18.91
CA CYS A 114 9.55 5.64 19.86
C CYS A 114 8.27 5.04 19.24
N SER A 115 7.30 4.68 20.08
CA SER A 115 5.99 4.13 19.71
C SER A 115 4.84 5.13 19.92
N HIS A 116 5.12 6.43 19.92
CA HIS A 116 4.08 7.46 19.98
C HIS A 116 3.36 7.59 18.63
N VAL A 117 2.03 7.74 18.69
CA VAL A 117 1.14 7.73 17.53
C VAL A 117 0.96 9.14 17.00
N PHE A 118 1.29 9.35 15.73
CA PHE A 118 1.03 10.62 15.04
C PHE A 118 0.39 10.40 13.68
N CYS A 119 -0.52 11.30 13.31
CA CYS A 119 -0.97 11.44 11.94
C CYS A 119 0.18 11.99 11.08
N LEU A 120 0.30 11.52 9.83
CA LEU A 120 1.40 11.91 8.93
C LEU A 120 1.44 13.43 8.71
N ASN A 121 0.28 14.05 8.52
CA ASN A 121 0.17 15.50 8.33
C ASN A 121 0.61 16.29 9.58
N CYS A 122 0.30 15.76 10.76
CA CYS A 122 0.58 16.39 12.04
C CYS A 122 2.08 16.42 12.31
N ILE A 123 2.76 15.28 12.14
CA ILE A 123 4.20 15.17 12.37
C ILE A 123 4.99 15.94 11.29
N ARG A 124 4.47 16.03 10.06
CA ARG A 124 5.02 16.91 9.00
C ARG A 124 4.96 18.38 9.40
N LYS A 125 3.79 18.86 9.84
CA LYS A 125 3.62 20.25 10.32
C LYS A 125 4.52 20.55 11.52
N TRP A 126 4.66 19.61 12.45
CA TRP A 126 5.59 19.73 13.58
C TRP A 126 7.04 19.91 13.11
N ARG A 127 7.52 19.04 12.21
CA ARG A 127 8.89 19.08 11.66
C ARG A 127 9.17 20.29 10.78
N GLY A 128 8.16 20.78 10.07
CA GLY A 128 8.23 21.98 9.23
C GLY A 128 8.10 23.30 10.01
N SER A 129 7.74 23.26 11.29
CA SER A 129 7.62 24.46 12.11
C SER A 129 8.99 25.10 12.34
N LYS A 130 9.13 26.38 12.02
CA LYS A 130 10.35 27.17 12.25
C LYS A 130 10.37 27.85 13.63
N GLN A 131 9.35 27.61 14.45
CA GLN A 131 9.24 28.24 15.76
C GLN A 131 10.18 27.62 16.81
N PHE A 132 10.71 26.43 16.54
CA PHE A 132 11.57 25.69 17.46
C PHE A 132 12.88 25.29 16.79
N ASP A 133 13.91 25.06 17.61
CA ASP A 133 15.21 24.58 17.15
C ASP A 133 15.08 23.26 16.37
N SER A 134 15.96 23.09 15.39
CA SER A 134 16.04 21.90 14.54
C SER A 134 16.13 20.58 15.31
N LYS A 135 16.71 20.60 16.52
CA LYS A 135 16.79 19.45 17.43
C LYS A 135 15.45 19.11 18.08
N THR A 136 14.65 20.12 18.40
CA THR A 136 13.35 19.96 19.06
C THR A 136 12.29 19.48 18.08
N VAL A 137 12.25 20.06 16.87
CA VAL A 137 11.30 19.61 15.83
C VAL A 137 11.61 18.21 15.31
N ARG A 138 12.88 17.77 15.40
CA ARG A 138 13.30 16.40 15.07
C ARG A 138 13.09 15.39 16.19
N ALA A 139 12.76 15.85 17.38
CA ALA A 139 12.41 14.98 18.48
C ALA A 139 10.92 14.60 18.41
N CYS A 140 10.58 13.47 19.03
CA CYS A 140 9.18 13.13 19.26
C CYS A 140 8.49 14.23 20.10
N PRO A 141 7.30 14.72 19.70
CA PRO A 141 6.54 15.72 20.47
C PRO A 141 6.23 15.30 21.92
N GLU A 142 6.06 13.99 22.16
CA GLU A 142 5.69 13.46 23.47
C GLU A 142 6.90 13.15 24.35
N CYS A 143 7.80 12.26 23.89
CA CYS A 143 8.93 11.79 24.70
C CYS A 143 10.26 12.49 24.43
N ARG A 144 10.32 13.39 23.44
CA ARG A 144 11.54 14.10 23.03
C ARG A 144 12.71 13.21 22.61
N THR A 145 12.47 11.92 22.33
CA THR A 145 13.49 11.04 21.77
C THR A 145 13.86 11.53 20.36
N PRO A 146 15.14 11.77 20.07
CA PRO A 146 15.57 12.25 18.76
C PRO A 146 15.33 11.19 17.68
N SER A 147 14.55 11.54 16.67
CA SER A 147 14.23 10.67 15.52
C SER A 147 14.37 11.46 14.24
N ASP A 148 15.41 11.20 13.45
CA ASP A 148 15.66 11.98 12.23
C ASP A 148 14.73 11.58 11.09
N PHE A 149 14.14 10.39 11.18
CA PHE A 149 13.33 9.80 10.12
C PHE A 149 11.90 9.52 10.59
N VAL A 150 10.96 9.81 9.70
CA VAL A 150 9.54 9.46 9.82
C VAL A 150 9.22 8.52 8.68
N THR A 151 8.55 7.41 8.97
CA THR A 151 8.10 6.47 7.94
C THR A 151 6.59 6.55 7.81
N PRO A 152 6.05 6.91 6.64
CA PRO A 152 4.62 6.87 6.40
C PRO A 152 4.12 5.42 6.35
N SER A 153 3.00 5.12 7.01
CA SER A 153 2.35 3.81 6.96
C SER A 153 0.83 3.98 6.97
N SER A 154 0.11 3.09 6.29
CA SER A 154 -1.37 3.04 6.37
C SER A 154 -1.87 2.40 7.66
N PHE A 155 -1.03 1.57 8.30
CA PHE A 155 -1.35 0.87 9.55
C PHE A 155 -0.36 1.22 10.65
N TRP A 156 -0.83 1.17 11.88
CA TRP A 156 -0.01 1.35 13.07
C TRP A 156 0.77 0.09 13.40
N VAL A 157 2.06 0.26 13.66
CA VAL A 157 2.97 -0.79 14.12
C VAL A 157 3.57 -0.39 15.47
N ASP A 158 3.68 -1.36 16.38
CA ASP A 158 4.29 -1.12 17.69
C ASP A 158 5.83 -1.22 17.61
N MET A 159 6.51 -0.92 18.71
CA MET A 159 7.95 -1.10 18.84
C MET A 159 8.32 -2.58 18.74
N GLY A 160 9.22 -2.93 17.81
CA GLY A 160 9.70 -4.29 17.62
C GLY A 160 10.24 -4.54 16.22
N ALA A 161 10.46 -5.82 15.90
CA ALA A 161 11.03 -6.24 14.62
C ALA A 161 10.19 -5.82 13.40
N GLU A 162 8.85 -5.80 13.53
CA GLU A 162 7.94 -5.36 12.46
C GLU A 162 8.20 -3.92 12.04
N LYS A 163 8.42 -3.03 13.01
CA LYS A 163 8.69 -1.63 12.77
C LYS A 163 10.06 -1.42 12.13
N ASP A 164 11.09 -2.12 12.60
CA ASP A 164 12.42 -2.02 12.00
C ASP A 164 12.42 -2.53 10.55
N LYS A 165 11.69 -3.62 10.28
CA LYS A 165 11.45 -4.14 8.93
C LYS A 165 10.73 -3.11 8.06
N LEU A 166 9.63 -2.52 8.53
CA LEU A 166 8.88 -1.49 7.80
C LEU A 166 9.77 -0.29 7.43
N ILE A 167 10.63 0.14 8.35
CA ILE A 167 11.55 1.27 8.14
C ILE A 167 12.65 0.88 7.13
N ALA A 168 13.18 -0.33 7.21
CA ALA A 168 14.17 -0.85 6.27
C ALA A 168 13.60 -0.99 4.85
N ASP A 169 12.41 -1.59 4.73
CA ASP A 169 11.71 -1.78 3.46
C ASP A 169 11.38 -0.43 2.81
N TYR A 170 10.91 0.54 3.61
CA TYR A 170 10.66 1.88 3.11
C TYR A 170 11.94 2.59 2.63
N LYS A 171 13.04 2.48 3.38
CA LYS A 171 14.34 3.03 2.96
C LYS A 171 14.84 2.37 1.67
N SER A 172 14.65 1.06 1.54
CA SER A 172 15.00 0.30 0.34
C SER A 172 14.19 0.77 -0.87
N ALA A 173 12.86 0.84 -0.75
CA ALA A 173 11.96 1.32 -1.79
C ALA A 173 12.27 2.76 -2.23
N MET A 174 12.67 3.62 -1.30
CA MET A 174 13.09 4.98 -1.61
C MET A 174 14.41 5.01 -2.39
N SER A 175 15.35 4.12 -2.05
CA SER A 175 16.65 4.01 -2.74
C SER A 175 16.57 3.49 -4.16
N GLU A 176 15.46 2.87 -4.53
CA GLU A 176 15.18 2.43 -5.88
C GLU A 176 14.58 3.54 -6.75
N LYS A 177 13.78 4.43 -6.14
CA LYS A 177 13.14 5.53 -6.85
C LYS A 177 14.15 6.58 -7.34
N PRO A 178 14.10 7.00 -8.61
CA PRO A 178 15.03 8.00 -9.14
C PRO A 178 14.85 9.35 -8.45
N CYS A 179 15.95 10.01 -8.12
CA CYS A 179 15.94 11.31 -7.50
C CYS A 179 15.45 12.39 -8.49
N ARG A 180 14.35 13.04 -8.14
CA ARG A 180 13.76 14.15 -8.92
C ARG A 180 14.74 15.31 -9.16
N TYR A 181 15.59 15.62 -8.19
CA TYR A 181 16.50 16.77 -8.26
C TYR A 181 17.77 16.51 -9.07
N PHE A 182 18.22 15.26 -9.11
CA PHE A 182 19.42 14.89 -9.85
C PHE A 182 19.16 14.72 -11.34
N GLN A 183 17.94 14.28 -11.70
CA GLN A 183 17.45 14.21 -13.08
C GLN A 183 18.50 13.67 -14.06
N GLU A 184 19.04 12.49 -13.76
CA GLU A 184 20.06 11.82 -14.58
C GLU A 184 21.34 12.63 -14.81
N GLY A 185 21.78 13.39 -13.80
CA GLY A 185 22.97 14.22 -13.87
C GLY A 185 22.76 15.58 -14.53
N ARG A 186 21.52 15.93 -14.90
CA ARG A 186 21.17 17.27 -15.40
C ARG A 186 20.97 18.29 -14.29
N GLY A 187 20.70 17.84 -13.06
CA GLY A 187 20.47 18.68 -11.89
C GLY A 187 21.38 18.35 -10.71
N GLU A 188 21.50 19.28 -9.77
CA GLU A 188 22.22 19.08 -8.51
C GLU A 188 21.22 18.78 -7.38
N CYS A 189 21.31 17.57 -6.81
CA CYS A 189 20.47 17.21 -5.68
C CYS A 189 20.88 18.01 -4.43
N PRO A 190 19.98 18.81 -3.82
CA PRO A 190 20.31 19.66 -2.68
C PRO A 190 20.68 18.86 -1.42
N PHE A 191 20.36 17.57 -1.38
CA PHE A 191 20.68 16.67 -0.27
C PHE A 191 21.99 15.90 -0.47
N ALA A 192 22.56 15.93 -1.68
CA ALA A 192 23.80 15.24 -2.04
C ALA A 192 23.86 13.80 -1.47
N GLY A 193 24.91 13.45 -0.71
CA GLY A 193 25.06 12.13 -0.07
C GLY A 193 24.05 11.80 1.03
N ALA A 194 23.20 12.74 1.46
CA ALA A 194 22.08 12.49 2.40
C ALA A 194 20.74 12.20 1.70
N CYS A 195 20.71 12.17 0.36
CA CYS A 195 19.51 11.80 -0.39
C CYS A 195 19.25 10.30 -0.28
N PHE A 196 18.01 9.93 0.06
CA PHE A 196 17.56 8.53 0.09
C PHE A 196 17.16 7.99 -1.29
N TYR A 197 17.03 8.85 -2.31
CA TYR A 197 16.64 8.45 -3.66
C TYR A 197 17.83 8.01 -4.52
N LYS A 198 17.54 7.16 -5.51
CA LYS A 198 18.52 6.68 -6.49
C LYS A 198 19.04 7.83 -7.34
N HIS A 199 20.34 8.07 -7.27
CA HIS A 199 21.03 8.93 -8.23
C HIS A 199 21.66 8.05 -9.31
N THR A 200 21.04 8.00 -10.48
CA THR A 200 21.58 7.32 -11.66
C THR A 200 21.89 8.33 -12.73
N TYR A 201 22.96 8.12 -13.48
CA TYR A 201 23.27 8.84 -14.72
C TYR A 201 22.50 8.22 -15.91
N PRO A 202 22.52 8.85 -17.10
CA PRO A 202 21.80 8.36 -18.28
C PRO A 202 22.32 7.00 -18.78
N ASP A 203 23.54 6.64 -18.41
CA ASP A 203 24.18 5.35 -18.68
C ASP A 203 23.79 4.25 -17.67
N GLY A 204 22.92 4.57 -16.70
CA GLY A 204 22.48 3.66 -15.63
C GLY A 204 23.48 3.52 -14.48
N SER A 205 24.63 4.21 -14.53
CA SER A 205 25.62 4.17 -13.45
C SER A 205 25.15 4.95 -12.22
N LYS A 206 25.42 4.44 -11.01
CA LYS A 206 25.07 5.13 -9.76
C LYS A 206 26.03 6.29 -9.52
N ALA A 207 25.50 7.48 -9.31
CA ALA A 207 26.30 8.66 -9.03
C ALA A 207 26.84 8.64 -7.59
N VAL A 208 28.15 8.79 -7.46
CA VAL A 208 28.81 8.99 -6.16
C VAL A 208 28.65 10.46 -5.79
N MET A 209 27.65 10.75 -4.95
CA MET A 209 27.40 12.11 -4.50
C MET A 209 28.43 12.56 -3.45
N PRO A 210 28.84 13.84 -3.46
CA PRO A 210 29.67 14.39 -2.40
C PRO A 210 28.94 14.35 -1.04
N PRO A 211 29.68 14.40 0.09
CA PRO A 211 29.07 14.48 1.40
C PRO A 211 28.14 15.70 1.50
N PRO A 212 27.03 15.62 2.24
CA PRO A 212 26.09 16.73 2.41
C PRO A 212 26.84 17.94 3.00
N ARG A 213 26.79 19.07 2.28
CA ARG A 213 27.43 20.32 2.71
C ARG A 213 26.42 21.17 3.51
N PRO A 214 26.84 21.80 4.62
CA PRO A 214 26.01 22.79 5.29
C PRO A 214 25.61 23.90 4.32
N ARG A 215 24.32 24.25 4.26
CA ARG A 215 23.83 25.35 3.42
C ARG A 215 23.38 26.51 4.29
N ARG A 216 23.81 27.71 3.92
CA ARG A 216 23.36 28.96 4.55
C ARG A 216 22.02 29.35 3.96
N ARG A 217 21.00 29.50 4.80
CA ARG A 217 19.72 30.11 4.45
C ARG A 217 19.59 31.42 5.21
N GLN A 218 19.02 32.43 4.57
CA GLN A 218 18.71 33.69 5.25
C GLN A 218 17.32 33.60 5.86
N ASN A 219 17.21 33.90 7.14
CA ASN A 219 15.96 33.88 7.88
C ASN A 219 15.14 35.13 7.52
N HIS A 220 13.85 35.14 7.89
CA HIS A 220 12.97 36.31 7.69
C HIS A 220 13.57 37.61 8.27
N ASN A 221 14.40 37.49 9.30
CA ASN A 221 15.05 38.60 9.99
C ASN A 221 16.40 38.98 9.36
N GLY A 222 16.78 38.42 8.21
CA GLY A 222 18.05 38.71 7.54
C GLY A 222 19.28 37.98 8.10
N GLU A 223 19.13 37.24 9.20
CA GLU A 223 20.21 36.46 9.81
C GLU A 223 20.53 35.18 9.03
N LEU A 224 21.82 34.84 8.94
CA LEU A 224 22.30 33.66 8.23
C LEU A 224 22.20 32.43 9.14
N GLU A 225 21.20 31.58 8.91
CA GLU A 225 21.11 30.28 9.56
C GLU A 225 21.95 29.26 8.79
N ILE A 226 22.92 28.66 9.48
CA ILE A 226 23.70 27.54 8.95
C ILE A 226 22.87 26.28 9.18
N MET A 227 22.18 25.80 8.14
CA MET A 227 21.59 24.47 8.19
C MET A 227 22.72 23.46 8.05
N GLU A 228 23.17 22.90 9.18
CA GLU A 228 24.27 21.93 9.24
C GLU A 228 24.01 20.71 8.34
N ARG A 229 22.73 20.32 8.15
CA ARG A 229 22.30 19.27 7.22
C ARG A 229 20.90 19.60 6.67
N LEU A 230 20.76 19.59 5.34
CA LEU A 230 19.45 19.54 4.69
C LEU A 230 18.98 18.09 4.72
N TYR A 231 17.84 17.82 5.34
CA TYR A 231 17.29 16.48 5.35
C TYR A 231 16.16 16.40 4.32
N LEU A 232 16.19 15.36 3.49
CA LEU A 232 15.23 15.13 2.40
C LEU A 232 13.78 15.23 2.85
N TRP A 233 13.53 14.86 4.12
CA TRP A 233 12.22 14.91 4.75
C TRP A 233 11.62 16.32 4.88
N ASP A 234 12.46 17.36 4.92
CA ASP A 234 12.03 18.76 4.94
C ASP A 234 11.44 19.21 3.58
N PHE A 235 11.50 18.35 2.55
CA PHE A 235 11.08 18.65 1.16
C PHE A 235 10.18 17.58 0.51
N LEU A 236 9.70 16.58 1.27
CA LEU A 236 8.76 15.55 0.77
C LEU A 236 7.33 16.07 0.54
N ASP A 237 7.17 17.37 0.29
CA ASP A 237 5.91 18.11 0.42
C ASP A 237 4.93 17.98 -0.77
N VAL A 238 5.23 17.23 -1.85
CA VAL A 238 4.38 17.35 -3.07
C VAL A 238 4.06 16.04 -3.82
N ALA A 239 4.77 14.93 -3.61
CA ALA A 239 4.54 13.73 -4.45
C ALA A 239 3.67 12.65 -3.79
N ASP A 240 3.54 12.65 -2.47
CA ASP A 240 2.88 11.56 -1.75
C ASP A 240 1.35 11.70 -1.72
N SER A 241 0.82 12.85 -2.15
CA SER A 241 -0.62 13.10 -2.26
C SER A 241 -1.23 12.61 -3.58
N HIS A 242 -0.40 12.24 -4.58
CA HIS A 242 -0.90 11.91 -5.93
C HIS A 242 -0.26 10.68 -6.60
N MET A 243 0.81 10.08 -6.04
CA MET A 243 1.56 8.98 -6.69
C MET A 243 1.60 7.68 -5.89
N PHE A 244 0.80 7.59 -4.84
CA PHE A 244 0.40 6.32 -4.22
C PHE A 244 -1.12 6.34 -4.03
N ALA A 245 -1.85 6.42 -5.15
CA ALA A 245 -3.14 5.76 -5.18
C ALA A 245 -2.84 4.28 -4.94
N PRO A 246 -3.38 3.65 -3.88
CA PRO A 246 -3.42 2.21 -3.88
C PRO A 246 -4.36 1.84 -5.03
N PHE A 247 -3.85 1.16 -6.06
CA PHE A 247 -4.61 0.04 -6.58
C PHE A 247 -5.03 -0.80 -5.35
N ASN A 248 -6.29 -1.02 -4.98
CA ASN A 248 -7.55 -0.47 -5.45
C ASN A 248 -8.61 -0.69 -4.34
N LEU A 249 -9.45 0.30 -4.02
CA LEU A 249 -10.66 0.13 -3.19
C LEU A 249 -11.92 0.53 -3.98
N GLU A 250 -11.75 1.03 -5.21
CA GLU A 250 -12.81 1.48 -6.11
C GLU A 250 -13.10 0.46 -7.23
N ASP A 251 -12.15 -0.41 -7.62
CA ASP A 251 -12.45 -1.63 -8.40
C ASP A 251 -13.38 -2.57 -7.62
N VAL A 252 -13.46 -2.39 -6.30
CA VAL A 252 -14.39 -3.10 -5.41
C VAL A 252 -15.79 -2.49 -5.43
N PHE A 253 -15.94 -1.23 -5.83
CA PHE A 253 -17.24 -0.54 -5.88
C PHE A 253 -17.84 -0.48 -7.29
N GLU A 254 -17.01 -0.51 -8.34
CA GLU A 254 -17.47 -0.57 -9.73
C GLU A 254 -18.17 -1.90 -10.08
N ILE A 255 -17.96 -2.95 -9.27
CA ILE A 255 -18.70 -4.23 -9.31
C ILE A 255 -20.13 -4.12 -8.71
N LEU A 256 -20.44 -3.07 -7.93
CA LEU A 256 -21.72 -2.97 -7.20
C LEU A 256 -22.74 -1.98 -7.80
N SER A 257 -22.49 -1.37 -8.96
CA SER A 257 -23.45 -0.44 -9.59
C SER A 257 -23.62 -0.60 -11.09
N GLU A 258 -23.44 -1.80 -11.65
CA GLU A 258 -24.19 -2.22 -12.84
C GLU A 258 -25.70 -2.23 -12.49
N THR A 259 -26.29 -1.04 -12.46
CA THR A 259 -27.72 -0.87 -12.70
C THR A 259 -27.86 -0.56 -14.19
N GLU A 260 -28.00 -1.61 -14.99
CA GLU A 260 -28.58 -1.51 -16.32
C GLU A 260 -30.01 -0.95 -16.21
N GLU A 261 -30.23 0.14 -16.95
CA GLU A 261 -31.38 0.40 -17.83
C GLU A 261 -32.81 0.40 -17.26
N SER A 262 -33.50 1.55 -17.31
CA SER A 262 -34.53 1.81 -18.34
C SER A 262 -35.43 3.01 -17.98
N ASP A 263 -35.63 3.86 -19.00
CA ASP A 263 -36.73 4.80 -19.28
C ASP A 263 -36.86 6.19 -18.63
N SER A 264 -36.51 7.16 -19.48
CA SER A 264 -37.15 8.47 -19.78
C SER A 264 -38.41 8.89 -19.02
N ASP A 265 -38.48 10.18 -18.63
CA ASP A 265 -39.29 11.17 -19.37
C ASP A 265 -38.90 12.62 -19.01
N TRP A 266 -39.01 13.48 -20.02
CA TRP A 266 -38.72 14.91 -20.04
C TRP A 266 -39.83 15.73 -19.36
N SER A 267 -39.49 16.88 -18.79
CA SER A 267 -39.93 18.20 -19.31
C SER A 267 -39.74 19.33 -18.29
N ASP A 268 -39.35 20.46 -18.86
CA ASP A 268 -39.15 21.78 -18.27
C ASP A 268 -40.30 22.26 -17.39
N ILE A 269 -39.95 23.06 -16.36
CA ILE A 269 -40.71 24.28 -16.05
C ILE A 269 -39.76 25.30 -15.39
N ASP A 270 -39.42 26.32 -16.17
CA ASP A 270 -39.04 27.65 -15.71
C ASP A 270 -40.15 28.24 -14.83
N ILE A 271 -39.80 28.94 -13.74
CA ILE A 271 -40.43 30.20 -13.30
C ILE A 271 -39.39 31.02 -12.50
N LEU A 272 -38.68 31.86 -13.25
CA LEU A 272 -38.52 33.31 -13.09
C LEU A 272 -38.76 34.03 -11.74
N LEU A 273 -37.81 34.95 -11.48
CA LEU A 273 -37.93 36.28 -10.84
C LEU A 273 -38.05 36.34 -9.31
N ASN A 274 -36.94 36.72 -8.64
CA ASN A 274 -36.61 38.14 -8.44
C ASN A 274 -35.13 38.33 -8.06
#